data_AF-A0A7S0HG03-F1
#
_entry.id   AF-A0A7S0HG03-F1
#
_cell.length_a   1.000
_cell.length_b   1.000
_cell.length_c   1.000
_cell.angle_alpha   90.00
_cell.angle_beta   90.00
_cell.angle_gamma   90.00
#
_symmetry.space_group_name_H-M   'P 1'
#
loop_
_entity.id
_entity.type
_entity.pdbx_description
1 polymer ?
#
loop_
_entity_poly.entity_id
_entity_poly.type
_entity_poly.pdbx_seq_one_letter_code
_entity_poly.pdbx_strand_id
1 'polypeptide(L)'
;QTAGVGLHVVMGDGGFDVSGAENIQEVLNKQLLLMQFASALGCLAEGGHFVCKAFDLFTPFSAGLLYVMYRCFDAVCVYKPAASRPANSERYIICRGLRRATPPAFE
;
A
#
# COMPACT_ATOMS: atom_id res chain seq x y z
N GLN A 1 4.09 -21.92 8.17
CA GLN A 1 2.80 -21.85 8.89
C GLN A 1 2.84 -20.60 9.78
N THR A 2 1.77 -19.79 9.85
CA THR A 2 1.78 -18.50 10.58
C THR A 2 1.37 -18.61 12.05
N ALA A 3 1.08 -19.82 12.55
CA ALA A 3 0.65 -20.08 13.93
C ALA A 3 -0.48 -19.15 14.47
N GLY A 4 -1.28 -18.55 13.58
CA GLY A 4 -2.32 -17.58 13.95
C GLY A 4 -1.82 -16.15 14.24
N VAL A 5 -0.52 -15.86 14.14
CA VAL A 5 0.02 -14.51 14.45
C VAL A 5 -0.01 -13.52 13.29
N GLY A 6 -0.14 -14.02 12.04
CA GLY A 6 -0.08 -13.21 10.83
C GLY A 6 1.25 -13.34 10.07
N LEU A 7 1.41 -12.56 9.00
CA LEU A 7 2.58 -12.53 8.13
C LEU A 7 3.59 -11.46 8.58
N HIS A 8 4.88 -11.75 8.46
CA HIS A 8 5.94 -10.76 8.70
C HIS A 8 6.01 -9.71 7.58
N VAL A 9 5.78 -10.14 6.33
CA VAL A 9 5.84 -9.29 5.15
C VAL A 9 4.70 -9.65 4.21
N VAL A 10 4.03 -8.64 3.68
CA VAL A 10 3.08 -8.75 2.56
C VAL A 10 3.60 -7.91 1.40
N MET A 11 3.50 -8.44 0.19
CA MET A 11 3.86 -7.73 -1.04
C MET A 11 2.65 -7.69 -1.97
N GLY A 12 2.29 -6.50 -2.43
CA GLY A 12 1.29 -6.28 -3.46
C GLY A 12 1.94 -5.76 -4.73
N ASP A 13 1.75 -6.44 -5.85
CA ASP A 13 2.27 -6.01 -7.17
C ASP A 13 1.15 -5.95 -8.22
N GLY A 14 -0.06 -5.60 -7.78
CA GLY A 14 -1.23 -5.49 -8.63
C GLY A 14 -1.11 -4.39 -9.69
N GLY A 15 -1.52 -4.71 -10.90
CA GLY A 15 -1.70 -3.77 -12.01
C GLY A 15 -2.31 -4.51 -13.20
N PHE A 16 -3.05 -3.79 -14.03
CA PHE A 16 -3.64 -4.33 -15.26
C PHE A 16 -3.38 -3.39 -16.43
N ASP A 17 -3.57 -3.90 -17.64
CA ASP A 17 -3.34 -3.15 -18.86
C ASP A 17 -4.32 -1.96 -18.97
N VAL A 18 -3.76 -0.78 -19.22
CA VAL A 18 -4.46 0.48 -19.40
C VAL A 18 -4.01 1.18 -20.69
N SER A 19 -3.54 0.40 -21.67
CA SER A 19 -3.04 0.90 -22.95
C SER A 19 -4.01 1.90 -23.58
N GLY A 20 -3.51 3.10 -23.90
CA GLY A 20 -4.29 4.22 -24.43
C GLY A 20 -5.01 5.08 -23.38
N ALA A 21 -4.88 4.75 -22.09
CA ALA A 21 -5.47 5.45 -20.96
C ALA A 21 -4.47 5.62 -19.79
N GLU A 22 -3.17 5.68 -20.09
CA GLU A 22 -2.08 5.72 -19.11
C GLU A 22 -2.22 6.90 -18.14
N ASN A 23 -2.69 8.05 -18.65
CA ASN A 23 -2.89 9.27 -17.85
C ASN A 23 -3.97 9.14 -16.76
N ILE A 24 -4.86 8.13 -16.85
CA ILE A 24 -5.88 7.86 -15.84
C ILE A 24 -5.65 6.53 -15.11
N GLN A 25 -4.45 5.95 -15.25
CA GLN A 25 -4.09 4.66 -14.64
C GLN A 25 -4.35 4.63 -13.13
N GLU A 26 -4.08 5.74 -12.42
CA GLU A 26 -4.39 5.89 -11.00
C GLU A 26 -5.87 5.66 -10.71
N VAL A 27 -6.76 6.32 -11.46
CA VAL A 27 -8.21 6.24 -11.25
C VAL A 27 -8.74 4.85 -11.57
N LEU A 28 -8.22 4.23 -12.62
CA LEU A 28 -8.58 2.86 -13.02
C LEU A 28 -8.13 1.85 -11.95
N ASN A 29 -6.93 2.01 -11.38
CA ASN A 29 -6.38 1.09 -10.39
C ASN A 29 -6.84 1.36 -8.94
N LYS A 30 -7.68 2.37 -8.69
CA LYS A 30 -8.04 2.82 -7.33
C LYS A 30 -8.62 1.70 -6.45
N GLN A 31 -9.50 0.86 -6.99
CA GLN A 31 -10.10 -0.25 -6.22
C GLN A 31 -9.07 -1.34 -5.93
N LEU A 32 -8.19 -1.63 -6.89
CA LEU A 32 -7.11 -2.59 -6.70
C LEU A 32 -6.14 -2.11 -5.60
N LEU A 33 -5.78 -0.83 -5.60
CA LEU A 33 -4.94 -0.23 -4.55
C LEU A 33 -5.59 -0.37 -3.16
N LEU A 34 -6.88 -0.03 -3.05
CA LEU A 34 -7.65 -0.20 -1.80
C LEU A 34 -7.63 -1.65 -1.32
N MET A 35 -7.88 -2.61 -2.21
CA MET A 35 -7.94 -4.02 -1.83
C MET A 35 -6.56 -4.56 -1.43
N GLN A 36 -5.49 -4.16 -2.11
CA GLN A 36 -4.13 -4.52 -1.68
C GLN A 36 -3.82 -4.01 -0.27
N PHE A 37 -4.25 -2.80 0.09
CA PHE A 37 -4.06 -2.23 1.42
C PHE A 37 -4.90 -2.98 2.46
N ALA A 38 -6.17 -3.23 2.17
CA ALA A 38 -7.07 -3.96 3.06
C ALA A 38 -6.58 -5.40 3.32
N SER A 39 -6.14 -6.11 2.27
CA SER A 39 -5.55 -7.45 2.41
C SER A 39 -4.27 -7.43 3.24
N ALA A 40 -3.40 -6.44 3.06
CA ALA A 40 -2.19 -6.33 3.87
C ALA A 40 -2.53 -6.14 5.37
N LEU A 41 -3.44 -5.22 5.69
CA LEU A 41 -3.87 -4.99 7.07
C LEU A 41 -4.55 -6.22 7.70
N GLY A 42 -5.28 -7.01 6.90
CA GLY A 42 -5.94 -8.23 7.36
C GLY A 42 -5.03 -9.45 7.53
N CYS A 43 -3.83 -9.46 6.92
CA CYS A 43 -2.93 -10.61 6.95
C CYS A 43 -1.64 -10.40 7.74
N LEU A 44 -1.25 -9.15 8.00
CA LEU A 44 0.00 -8.83 8.68
C LEU A 44 -0.07 -9.08 10.19
N ALA A 45 1.05 -9.55 10.73
CA ALA A 45 1.29 -9.56 12.17
C ALA A 45 1.61 -8.14 12.68
N GLU A 46 1.44 -7.90 13.98
CA GLU A 46 1.99 -6.71 14.65
C GLU A 46 3.49 -6.59 14.38
N GLY A 47 3.96 -5.38 14.07
CA GLY A 47 5.33 -5.13 13.62
C GLY A 47 5.64 -5.54 12.18
N GLY A 48 4.70 -6.19 11.48
CA GLY A 48 4.84 -6.63 10.09
C GLY A 48 5.06 -5.48 9.09
N HIS A 49 5.50 -5.82 7.88
CA HIS A 49 5.87 -4.86 6.85
C HIS A 49 5.07 -5.06 5.56
N PHE A 50 4.79 -3.98 4.85
CA PHE A 50 4.05 -4.01 3.60
C PHE A 50 4.80 -3.27 2.51
N VAL A 51 4.85 -3.86 1.31
CA VAL A 51 5.37 -3.21 0.11
C VAL A 51 4.33 -3.34 -0.99
N CYS A 52 3.89 -2.23 -1.57
CA CYS A 52 2.82 -2.23 -2.56
C CYS A 52 3.21 -1.41 -3.78
N LYS A 53 3.08 -1.98 -4.98
CA LYS A 53 3.11 -1.20 -6.21
C LYS A 53 1.90 -0.26 -6.25
N ALA A 54 2.18 0.98 -6.60
CA ALA A 54 1.21 1.99 -6.94
C ALA A 54 1.66 2.74 -8.21
N PHE A 55 0.76 3.52 -8.78
CA PHE A 55 1.06 4.40 -9.90
C PHE A 55 1.10 5.84 -9.40
N ASP A 56 0.52 6.78 -10.15
CA ASP A 56 0.31 8.13 -9.63
C ASP A 56 -0.57 8.13 -8.38
N LEU A 57 -0.38 9.14 -7.54
CA LEU A 57 -1.04 9.32 -6.25
C LEU A 57 -1.58 10.75 -6.14
N PHE A 58 -2.08 11.31 -7.24
CA PHE A 58 -2.53 12.70 -7.33
C PHE A 58 -3.96 12.88 -6.81
N THR A 59 -4.78 11.84 -6.85
CA THR A 59 -6.18 11.94 -6.42
C THR A 59 -6.28 11.98 -4.89
N PRO A 60 -7.28 12.71 -4.35
CA PRO A 60 -7.57 12.69 -2.91
C PRO A 60 -7.86 11.28 -2.38
N PHE A 61 -8.39 10.39 -3.22
CA PHE A 61 -8.62 9.00 -2.86
C PHE A 61 -7.29 8.29 -2.55
N SER A 62 -6.33 8.31 -3.47
CA SER A 62 -5.02 7.68 -3.27
C SER A 62 -4.23 8.30 -2.13
N ALA A 63 -4.25 9.65 -2.02
CA ALA A 63 -3.61 10.35 -0.92
C ALA A 63 -4.26 10.02 0.43
N GLY A 64 -5.59 9.88 0.47
CA GLY A 64 -6.33 9.45 1.66
C GLY A 64 -5.98 8.02 2.07
N LEU A 65 -5.84 7.09 1.13
CA LEU A 65 -5.35 5.74 1.41
C LEU A 65 -3.93 5.75 1.97
N LEU A 66 -3.03 6.54 1.38
CA LEU A 66 -1.66 6.69 1.89
C LEU A 66 -1.65 7.25 3.32
N TYR A 67 -2.53 8.21 3.62
CA TYR A 67 -2.70 8.76 4.96
C TYR A 67 -3.20 7.70 5.95
N VAL A 68 -4.15 6.84 5.57
CA VAL A 68 -4.59 5.71 6.40
C VAL A 68 -3.41 4.78 6.70
N MET A 69 -2.62 4.41 5.68
CA MET A 69 -1.43 3.57 5.88
C MET A 69 -0.40 4.25 6.79
N TYR A 70 -0.18 5.55 6.65
CA TYR A 70 0.68 6.33 7.54
C TYR A 70 0.22 6.29 9.01
N ARG A 71 -1.10 6.20 9.25
CA ARG A 71 -1.66 6.05 10.61
C ARG A 71 -1.52 4.63 11.16
N CYS A 72 -1.52 3.63 10.30
CA CYS A 72 -1.41 2.22 10.68
C CYS A 72 0.02 1.74 10.90
N PHE A 73 1.03 2.36 10.28
CA PHE A 73 2.42 1.90 10.32
C PHE A 73 3.36 2.91 10.97
N ASP A 74 4.45 2.46 11.60
CA ASP A 74 5.45 3.33 12.24
C ASP A 74 6.10 4.30 11.24
N ALA A 75 6.40 3.81 10.04
CA ALA A 75 6.92 4.63 8.96
C ALA A 75 6.33 4.22 7.61
N VAL A 76 6.12 5.21 6.73
CA VAL A 76 5.70 4.99 5.35
C VAL A 76 6.57 5.85 4.43
N CYS A 77 7.05 5.26 3.33
CA CYS A 77 7.71 6.01 2.27
C CYS A 77 7.19 5.62 0.89
N VAL A 78 7.30 6.56 -0.05
CA VAL A 78 7.05 6.33 -1.48
C VAL A 78 8.41 6.30 -2.17
N TYR A 79 8.71 5.19 -2.83
CA TYR A 79 10.03 4.93 -3.40
C TYR A 79 9.91 4.36 -4.81
N LYS A 80 10.66 4.92 -5.76
CA LYS A 80 10.80 4.39 -7.11
C LYS A 80 12.20 3.76 -7.24
N PRO A 81 12.32 2.42 -7.17
CA PRO A 81 13.62 1.76 -7.31
C PRO A 81 14.19 1.96 -8.72
N ALA A 82 15.51 1.96 -8.86
CA ALA A 82 16.20 2.05 -10.15
C ALA A 82 15.83 0.91 -11.13
N ALA A 83 15.37 -0.22 -10.61
CA ALA A 83 14.85 -1.34 -11.41
C ALA A 83 13.48 -1.05 -12.05
N SER A 84 12.73 -0.05 -11.57
CA SER A 84 11.51 0.44 -12.21
C SER A 84 11.86 1.40 -13.34
N ARG A 85 11.17 1.29 -14.49
CA ARG A 85 11.46 2.13 -15.65
C ARG A 85 11.32 3.62 -15.27
N PRO A 86 12.31 4.48 -15.58
CA PRO A 86 12.31 5.87 -15.10
C PRO A 86 11.14 6.70 -15.66
N ALA A 87 10.63 6.33 -16.84
CA ALA A 87 9.63 7.10 -17.57
C ALA A 87 8.17 6.70 -17.31
N ASN A 88 7.89 5.75 -16.40
CA ASN A 88 6.51 5.37 -16.05
C ASN A 88 6.12 5.88 -14.65
N SER A 89 4.82 5.85 -14.37
CA SER A 89 4.26 6.28 -13.08
C SER A 89 4.42 5.27 -11.94
N GLU A 90 4.96 4.08 -12.22
CA GLU A 90 5.15 3.01 -11.23
C GLU A 90 6.07 3.46 -10.09
N ARG A 91 5.64 3.19 -8.87
CA ARG A 91 6.38 3.44 -7.63
C ARG A 91 5.89 2.47 -6.56
N TYR A 92 6.63 2.36 -5.46
CA TYR A 92 6.31 1.47 -4.36
C TYR A 92 6.02 2.27 -3.10
N ILE A 93 4.94 1.90 -2.42
CA ILE A 93 4.61 2.35 -1.08
C ILE A 93 5.19 1.30 -0.14
N ILE A 94 6.11 1.72 0.73
CA ILE A 94 6.78 0.86 1.70
C ILE A 94 6.30 1.28 3.08
N CYS A 95 5.60 0.39 3.76
CA CYS A 95 5.11 0.59 5.13
C CYS A 95 5.88 -0.33 6.09
N ARG A 96 6.46 0.25 7.12
CA ARG A 96 7.29 -0.46 8.11
C ARG A 96 6.62 -0.41 9.48
N GLY A 97 6.53 -1.59 10.10
CA GLY A 97 6.03 -1.78 11.46
C GLY A 97 4.54 -1.52 11.58
N LEU A 98 3.70 -2.54 11.30
CA LEU A 98 2.26 -2.43 11.56
C LEU A 98 2.07 -2.18 13.06
N ARG A 99 1.46 -1.04 13.40
CA ARG A 99 1.16 -0.68 14.78
C ARG A 99 0.11 -1.63 15.32
N ARG A 100 0.22 -1.94 16.61
CA ARG A 100 -0.87 -2.60 17.33
C ARG A 100 -2.13 -1.76 17.20
N ALA A 101 -3.25 -2.40 16.86
CA ALA A 101 -4.55 -1.77 17.01
C ALA A 101 -4.74 -1.45 18.50
N THR A 102 -4.46 -0.21 18.90
CA THR A 102 -4.87 0.29 20.20
C THR A 102 -6.38 0.49 20.09
N PRO A 103 -7.20 -0.17 20.93
CA PRO A 103 -8.59 0.23 21.05
C PRO A 103 -8.61 1.74 21.30
N PRO A 104 -9.57 2.50 20.72
CA PRO A 104 -9.72 3.89 21.11
C PRO A 104 -9.83 3.91 22.64
N ALA A 105 -8.94 4.67 23.30
CA ALA A 105 -9.08 4.94 24.71
C ALA A 105 -10.43 5.65 24.85
N PHE A 106 -11.42 4.93 25.35
CA PHE A 106 -12.62 5.58 25.85
C PHE A 106 -12.18 6.30 27.12
N GLU A 107 -12.01 7.61 27.01
CA GLU A 107 -11.94 8.54 28.15
C GLU A 107 -13.32 9.16 28.35
#